data_AF-A0A5B7AB09-F1
#
_entry.id   AF-A0A5B7AB09-F1
#
_cell.length_a   1.000
_cell.length_b   1.000
_cell.length_c   1.000
_cell.angle_alpha   90.00
_cell.angle_beta   90.00
_cell.angle_gamma   90.00
#
_symmetry.space_group_name_H-M   'P 1'
#
loop_
_entity.id
_entity.type
_entity.pdbx_description
1 polymer ?
#
loop_
_entity_poly.entity_id
_entity_poly.type
_entity_poly.pdbx_seq_one_letter_code
_entity_poly.pdbx_strand_id
1 'polypeptide(L)'
;VDLMFECMDKPSINRTEHEAMPLPLLRYCTTPDHLDIPFPDWSFWGWPEINLGAWDEEFRSIKQVSQAQSWQRKWPIAYWKGNPDVSSPIRTELVQCNDTEQWRAQIMCQV
;
A
#
# COMPACT_ATOMS: atom_id res chain seq x y z
N VAL A 1 12.15 -28.71 -2.34
CA VAL A 1 11.95 -27.57 -1.43
C VAL A 1 10.48 -27.28 -1.49
N ASP A 2 9.82 -27.20 -0.35
CA ASP A 2 8.40 -26.91 -0.25
C ASP A 2 8.23 -25.49 0.27
N LEU A 3 7.32 -24.73 -0.33
CA LEU A 3 7.03 -23.34 0.02
C LEU A 3 5.53 -23.19 0.23
N MET A 4 5.16 -22.45 1.27
CA MET A 4 3.78 -22.13 1.58
C MET A 4 3.59 -20.62 1.45
N PHE A 5 2.59 -20.22 0.67
CA PHE A 5 2.22 -18.82 0.47
C PHE A 5 0.81 -18.59 1.04
N GLU A 6 0.65 -17.49 1.76
CA GLU A 6 -0.65 -16.96 2.14
C GLU A 6 -0.94 -15.69 1.35
N CYS A 7 -1.97 -15.72 0.51
CA CYS A 7 -2.23 -14.71 -0.50
C CYS A 7 -3.24 -13.63 -0.06
N MET A 8 -3.80 -13.73 1.15
CA MET A 8 -4.75 -12.76 1.69
C MET A 8 -4.06 -11.48 2.22
N ASP A 9 -4.81 -10.45 2.65
CA ASP A 9 -4.30 -9.10 2.96
C ASP A 9 -3.77 -8.85 4.38
N LYS A 10 -4.19 -9.63 5.39
CA LYS A 10 -3.77 -9.44 6.79
C LYS A 10 -2.91 -10.59 7.33
N PRO A 11 -1.82 -10.29 8.07
CA PRO A 11 -0.98 -11.33 8.70
C PRO A 11 -1.80 -12.21 9.63
N SER A 12 -1.36 -13.47 9.75
CA SER A 12 -2.20 -14.53 10.31
C SER A 12 -1.50 -15.36 11.38
N ILE A 13 -0.16 -15.46 11.35
CA ILE A 13 0.58 -16.31 12.28
C ILE A 13 1.00 -15.49 13.49
N ASN A 14 0.20 -15.51 14.55
CA ASN A 14 0.52 -14.81 15.78
C ASN A 14 1.76 -15.42 16.46
N ARG A 15 2.69 -14.56 16.87
CA ARG A 15 3.92 -14.94 17.54
C ARG A 15 3.66 -15.67 18.87
N THR A 16 2.65 -15.27 19.65
CA THR A 16 2.40 -15.86 20.97
C THR A 16 1.90 -17.30 20.89
N GLU A 17 1.17 -17.64 19.82
CA GLU A 17 0.62 -18.99 19.61
C GLU A 17 1.65 -19.95 19.00
N HIS A 18 2.59 -19.42 18.22
CA HIS A 18 3.53 -20.21 17.41
C HIS A 18 5.01 -20.03 17.82
N GLU A 19 5.30 -19.47 18.98
CA GLU A 19 6.69 -19.22 19.44
C GLU A 19 7.52 -20.52 19.51
N ALA A 20 6.94 -21.60 20.03
CA ALA A 20 7.63 -22.88 20.18
C ALA A 20 7.84 -23.63 18.85
N MET A 21 7.01 -23.34 17.83
CA MET A 21 7.08 -23.96 16.51
C MET A 21 6.64 -22.95 15.43
N PRO A 22 7.55 -22.07 14.99
CA PRO A 22 7.27 -21.11 13.92
C PRO A 22 6.89 -21.81 12.61
N LEU A 23 5.90 -21.24 11.90
CA LEU A 23 5.46 -21.74 10.59
C LEU A 23 6.12 -20.91 9.47
N PRO A 24 6.79 -21.54 8.48
CA PRO A 24 7.48 -20.83 7.41
C PRO A 24 6.51 -20.39 6.30
N LEU A 25 5.66 -19.41 6.60
CA LEU A 25 4.65 -18.89 5.68
C LEU A 25 5.12 -17.61 5.00
N LEU A 26 5.15 -17.61 3.66
CA LEU A 26 5.51 -16.45 2.86
C LEU A 26 4.29 -15.57 2.61
N ARG A 27 4.48 -14.25 2.77
CA ARG A 27 3.38 -13.29 2.73
C ARG A 27 3.90 -11.89 2.40
N TYR A 28 3.08 -11.03 1.81
CA TYR A 28 3.57 -9.71 1.41
C TYR A 28 3.69 -8.68 2.55
N CYS A 29 2.96 -8.87 3.65
CA CYS A 29 2.97 -7.97 4.81
C CYS A 29 3.01 -8.74 6.14
N THR A 30 3.60 -8.13 7.17
CA THR A 30 3.73 -8.67 8.53
C THR A 30 3.70 -7.54 9.56
N THR A 31 3.59 -7.87 10.85
CA THR A 31 3.79 -6.93 11.97
C THR A 31 4.77 -7.53 12.99
N PRO A 32 5.27 -6.77 13.97
CA PRO A 32 6.13 -7.32 15.03
C PRO A 32 5.50 -8.51 15.78
N ASP A 33 4.17 -8.53 15.88
CA ASP A 33 3.40 -9.56 16.58
C ASP A 33 3.18 -10.84 15.75
N HIS A 34 3.64 -10.87 14.49
CA HIS A 34 3.46 -12.00 13.60
C HIS A 34 4.79 -12.63 13.16
N LEU A 35 4.71 -13.87 12.68
CA LEU A 35 5.86 -14.67 12.21
C LEU A 35 5.91 -14.85 10.68
N ASP A 36 4.95 -14.28 9.95
CA ASP A 36 4.93 -14.31 8.49
C ASP A 36 6.24 -13.75 7.90
N ILE A 37 6.80 -14.42 6.89
CA ILE A 37 8.05 -14.05 6.21
C ILE A 37 7.72 -13.13 5.03
N PRO A 38 8.16 -11.84 5.03
CA PRO A 38 7.89 -10.92 3.94
C PRO A 38 8.44 -11.39 2.59
N PHE A 39 7.62 -11.32 1.55
CA PHE A 39 7.94 -11.64 0.15
C PHE A 39 7.41 -10.52 -0.77
N PRO A 40 8.07 -10.20 -1.91
CA PRO A 40 7.55 -9.22 -2.87
C PRO A 40 6.11 -9.55 -3.30
N ASP A 41 5.22 -8.57 -3.24
CA ASP A 41 3.82 -8.82 -3.55
C ASP A 41 3.58 -9.04 -5.05
N TRP A 42 2.41 -9.56 -5.41
CA TRP A 42 2.05 -9.88 -6.79
C TRP A 42 2.06 -8.65 -7.70
N SER A 43 1.79 -7.46 -7.16
CA SER A 43 1.72 -6.21 -7.94
C SER A 43 3.06 -5.78 -8.53
N PHE A 44 4.18 -6.39 -8.13
CA PHE A 44 5.46 -6.23 -8.86
C PHE A 44 5.34 -6.63 -10.33
N TRP A 45 4.47 -7.59 -10.66
CA TRP A 45 4.17 -8.02 -12.02
C TRP A 45 2.90 -7.36 -12.61
N GLY A 46 2.28 -6.45 -11.85
CA GLY A 46 1.10 -5.69 -12.25
C GLY A 46 -0.17 -6.11 -11.53
N TRP A 47 -1.19 -5.27 -11.67
CA TRP A 47 -2.52 -5.48 -11.12
C TRP A 47 -3.59 -4.97 -12.10
N PRO A 48 -4.05 -5.84 -13.04
CA PRO A 48 -4.95 -5.45 -14.12
C PRO A 48 -6.29 -4.86 -13.65
N GLU A 49 -6.83 -5.37 -12.54
CA GLU A 49 -8.13 -4.97 -11.98
C GLU A 49 -8.18 -3.48 -11.62
N ILE A 50 -7.04 -2.88 -11.30
CA ILE A 50 -6.93 -1.44 -11.00
C ILE A 50 -6.08 -0.68 -12.03
N ASN A 51 -5.81 -1.30 -13.18
CA ASN A 51 -5.01 -0.73 -14.26
C ASN A 51 -3.61 -0.28 -13.79
N LEU A 52 -2.93 -1.13 -13.01
CA LEU A 52 -1.54 -0.93 -12.59
C LEU A 52 -0.62 -1.84 -13.41
N GLY A 53 0.36 -1.26 -14.09
CA GLY A 53 1.37 -2.00 -14.85
C GLY A 53 2.39 -2.70 -13.96
N ALA A 54 3.28 -3.48 -14.57
CA ALA A 54 4.40 -4.09 -13.85
C ALA A 54 5.35 -3.02 -13.28
N TRP A 55 6.01 -3.32 -12.17
CA TRP A 55 6.83 -2.34 -11.45
C TRP A 55 7.92 -1.69 -12.31
N ASP A 56 8.56 -2.45 -13.20
CA ASP A 56 9.59 -1.93 -14.09
C ASP A 56 9.06 -0.86 -15.07
N GLU A 57 7.80 -0.97 -15.49
CA GLU A 57 7.15 -0.01 -16.38
C GLU A 57 6.70 1.23 -15.59
N GLU A 58 6.01 1.01 -14.47
CA GLU A 58 5.54 2.06 -13.57
C GLU A 58 6.69 2.90 -13.03
N PHE A 59 7.79 2.27 -12.60
CA PHE A 59 8.98 2.96 -12.11
C PHE A 59 9.56 3.93 -13.15
N ARG A 60 9.67 3.49 -14.42
CA ARG A 60 10.17 4.35 -15.51
C ARG A 60 9.23 5.52 -15.76
N SER A 61 7.92 5.28 -15.81
CA SER A 61 6.89 6.31 -15.98
C SER A 61 6.96 7.35 -14.85
N ILE A 62 6.97 6.90 -13.60
CA ILE A 62 7.08 7.75 -12.40
C ILE A 62 8.37 8.58 -12.45
N LYS A 63 9.51 7.97 -12.81
CA LYS A 63 10.79 8.68 -12.89
C LYS A 63 10.81 9.76 -13.98
N GLN A 64 10.26 9.47 -15.16
CA GLN A 64 10.17 10.45 -16.25
C GLN A 64 9.38 11.69 -15.82
N VAL A 65 8.19 11.51 -15.23
CA VAL A 65 7.34 12.62 -14.77
C VAL A 65 7.98 13.36 -13.59
N SER A 66 8.61 12.63 -12.66
CA SER A 66 9.31 13.21 -11.51
C SER A 66 10.48 14.11 -11.94
N GLN A 67 11.22 13.72 -12.99
CA GLN A 67 12.31 14.54 -13.55
C GLN A 67 11.80 15.75 -14.35
N ALA A 68 10.63 15.65 -14.98
CA ALA A 68 10.05 16.75 -15.75
C ALA A 68 9.52 17.90 -14.86
N GLN A 69 9.18 17.64 -13.60
CA GLN A 69 8.60 18.63 -12.68
C GLN A 69 9.44 18.83 -11.42
N SER A 70 10.08 19.99 -11.31
CA SER A 70 10.82 20.37 -10.10
C SER A 70 9.92 20.51 -8.88
N TRP A 71 10.49 20.32 -7.69
CA TRP A 71 9.77 20.43 -6.41
C TRP A 71 9.02 21.75 -6.26
N GLN A 72 9.66 22.88 -6.58
CA GLN A 72 9.07 24.23 -6.46
C GLN A 72 7.90 24.47 -7.41
N ARG A 73 7.74 23.65 -8.46
CA ARG A 73 6.65 23.72 -9.43
C ARG A 73 5.50 22.75 -9.12
N LYS A 74 5.62 21.92 -8.09
CA LYS A 74 4.52 21.07 -7.62
C LYS A 74 3.46 21.93 -6.96
N TRP A 75 2.20 21.51 -7.06
CA TRP A 75 1.13 22.22 -6.37
C TRP A 75 1.32 22.11 -4.86
N PRO A 76 1.22 23.22 -4.11
CA PRO A 76 1.38 23.23 -2.66
C PRO A 76 0.07 22.79 -1.98
N ILE A 77 -0.46 21.64 -2.40
CA ILE A 77 -1.71 21.03 -1.95
C ILE A 77 -1.41 19.58 -1.59
N ALA A 78 -1.83 19.15 -0.41
CA ALA A 78 -1.81 17.73 -0.04
C ALA A 78 -2.84 16.98 -0.88
N TYR A 79 -2.43 15.93 -1.58
CA TYR A 79 -3.30 15.16 -2.47
C TYR A 79 -3.42 13.72 -2.01
N TRP A 80 -4.64 13.19 -1.99
CA TRP A 80 -4.91 11.77 -1.77
C TRP A 80 -6.06 11.30 -2.66
N LYS A 81 -5.92 10.10 -3.24
CA LYS A 81 -6.99 9.39 -3.95
C LYS A 81 -6.98 7.93 -3.55
N GLY A 82 -8.12 7.39 -3.11
CA GLY A 82 -8.20 5.98 -2.73
C GLY A 82 -9.55 5.56 -2.14
N ASN A 83 -9.66 4.27 -1.82
CA ASN A 83 -10.85 3.72 -1.17
C ASN A 83 -10.78 3.92 0.36
N PRO A 84 -11.72 4.67 0.97
CA PRO A 84 -11.79 4.82 2.43
C PRO A 84 -12.36 3.57 3.14
N ASP A 85 -13.12 2.73 2.44
CA ASP A 85 -13.91 1.62 3.00
C ASP A 85 -13.09 0.32 3.13
N VAL A 86 -11.87 0.42 3.66
CA VAL A 86 -10.93 -0.71 3.85
C VAL A 86 -10.73 -1.05 5.33
N SER A 87 -11.76 -0.82 6.16
CA SER A 87 -11.70 -0.99 7.63
C SER A 87 -10.54 -0.24 8.30
N SER A 88 -10.23 0.97 7.82
CA SER A 88 -9.14 1.80 8.31
C SER A 88 -9.68 3.12 8.84
N PRO A 89 -9.84 3.30 10.17
CA PRO A 89 -10.42 4.51 10.76
C PRO A 89 -9.70 5.80 10.31
N ILE A 90 -8.37 5.73 10.18
CA ILE A 90 -7.56 6.87 9.75
C ILE A 90 -7.89 7.32 8.32
N ARG A 91 -8.29 6.41 7.42
CA ARG A 91 -8.74 6.80 6.07
C ARG A 91 -10.11 7.47 6.11
N THR A 92 -11.00 7.02 6.99
CA THR A 92 -12.31 7.67 7.19
C THR A 92 -12.15 9.06 7.79
N GLU A 93 -11.24 9.23 8.75
CA GLU A 93 -10.89 10.53 9.32
C GLU A 93 -10.21 11.45 8.31
N LEU A 94 -9.30 10.91 7.48
CA LEU A 94 -8.62 11.67 6.42
C LEU A 94 -9.63 12.36 5.49
N VAL A 95 -10.74 11.71 5.13
CA VAL A 95 -11.79 12.29 4.26
C VAL A 95 -12.37 13.58 4.86
N GLN A 96 -12.39 13.74 6.18
CA GLN A 96 -12.86 14.95 6.86
C GLN A 96 -11.92 16.15 6.66
N CYS A 97 -10.68 15.92 6.21
CA CYS A 97 -9.71 16.97 5.92
C CYS A 97 -9.83 17.53 4.49
N ASN A 98 -10.87 17.19 3.72
CA ASN A 98 -11.02 17.62 2.33
C ASN A 98 -11.44 19.10 2.20
N ASP A 99 -10.51 19.99 2.51
CA ASP A 99 -10.71 21.44 2.42
C ASP A 99 -9.44 22.10 1.85
N THR A 100 -9.58 22.72 0.67
CA THR A 100 -8.47 23.40 -0.01
C THR A 100 -8.13 24.76 0.60
N GLU A 101 -9.05 25.39 1.33
CA GLU A 101 -8.83 26.68 1.99
C GLU A 101 -8.22 26.50 3.37
N GLN A 102 -8.82 25.63 4.21
CA GLN A 102 -8.37 25.41 5.58
C GLN A 102 -7.12 24.52 5.66
N TRP A 103 -7.14 23.35 5.00
CA TRP A 103 -6.10 22.33 5.13
C TRP A 103 -5.13 22.30 3.95
N ARG A 104 -5.45 23.04 2.88
CA ARG A 104 -4.77 22.93 1.58
C ARG A 104 -4.69 21.47 1.13
N ALA A 105 -5.80 20.74 1.26
CA ALA A 105 -5.86 19.33 0.92
C ALA A 105 -6.97 19.06 -0.11
N GLN A 106 -6.70 18.12 -1.01
CA GLN A 106 -7.64 17.59 -1.98
C GLN A 106 -7.68 16.07 -1.84
N ILE A 107 -8.84 15.55 -1.42
CA ILE A 107 -9.02 14.15 -1.04
C ILE A 107 -10.14 13.57 -1.88
N MET A 108 -9.83 12.55 -2.68
CA MET A 108 -10.73 11.94 -3.64
C MET A 108 -11.04 10.49 -3.27
N CYS A 109 -12.31 10.17 -3.04
CA CYS A 109 -12.72 8.79 -2.81
C CYS A 109 -12.77 8.04 -4.16
N GLN A 110 -12.06 6.92 -4.24
CA GLN A 110 -12.13 5.98 -5.34
C GLN A 110 -12.94 4.76 -4.85
N VAL A 111 -14.17 4.65 -5.36
CA VAL A 111 -15.07 3.52 -5.15
C VAL A 111 -14.83 2.43 -6.18
#